data_AF-A0A1Y3NQE5-F1
#
_entry.id   AF-A0A1Y3NQE5-F1
#
_cell.length_a   1.000
_cell.length_b   1.000
_cell.length_c   1.000
_cell.angle_alpha   90.00
_cell.angle_beta   90.00
_cell.angle_gamma   90.00
#
_symmetry.space_group_name_H-M   'P 1'
#
loop_
_entity.id
_entity.type
_entity.pdbx_description
1 polymer ?
#
loop_
_entity_poly.entity_id
_entity_poly.type
_entity_poly.pdbx_seq_one_letter_code
_entity_poly.pdbx_strand_id
1 'polypeptide(L)'
;MSPLPGSVEGLSGSVIKLKNIGISKYIIKEKLKASLDAISYMTKEEIQKELVLKYKIISGVLSLYDDKEVCSKMDCDLIKSLQFVKRPSLIDYDNYSEHFRKYIYEYLFNNENNDKSITETIIKIIDITKIYQVSISNSVGEALTFIISVVFSIILYASLSFLYIEKYKPYLNILPKYYWYEIIIGYTFINFVNITKYGKVTLFKCHLAVFLTCVGFALHWLPFLYYFLINFPKHNKLSSWCKKHKFIYFCVNLFWNFILTAMILTTHYNPNAIEYVGEKKYKVCKLEDDKAILIILMWGLLNGIIYHGMIILLFFEWNYKKIHFEVRITSMNVALNIIAFIILIAIQYLKINYIHYIYFNSVILMLMILSNFLLLFCSRIYLAYFKIGNEEKEILDEIKNNFLDSNYSGSSKKTNKTNKTNNTKHTSISQKIINIHYRNVDTTIIDDDDLENSYSKSHNENNHNSDVIN
;
A
#
# COMPACT_ATOMS: atom_id res chain seq x y z
N MET A 1 -33.08 25.42 -39.86
CA MET A 1 -32.74 24.07 -39.34
C MET A 1 -32.80 23.11 -40.51
N SER A 2 -31.99 22.07 -40.52
CA SER A 2 -32.06 21.02 -41.54
C SER A 2 -32.58 19.73 -40.89
N PRO A 3 -33.34 18.90 -41.61
CA PRO A 3 -33.69 17.57 -41.14
C PRO A 3 -32.41 16.74 -40.95
N LEU A 4 -32.32 16.06 -39.81
CA LEU A 4 -31.24 15.12 -39.50
C LEU A 4 -31.82 13.70 -39.47
N PRO A 5 -31.06 12.66 -39.82
CA PRO A 5 -31.54 11.28 -39.73
C PRO A 5 -32.08 10.96 -38.32
N GLY A 6 -33.32 10.51 -38.25
CA GLY A 6 -33.94 9.97 -37.04
C GLY A 6 -33.81 8.44 -36.96
N SER A 7 -34.23 7.84 -35.84
CA SER A 7 -34.29 6.38 -35.70
C SER A 7 -35.58 5.78 -36.27
N VAL A 8 -36.54 6.63 -36.65
CA VAL A 8 -37.83 6.26 -37.24
C VAL A 8 -37.93 6.93 -38.59
N GLU A 9 -38.35 6.17 -39.61
CA GLU A 9 -38.56 6.69 -40.95
C GLU A 9 -39.54 7.86 -40.95
N GLY A 10 -39.22 8.93 -41.69
CA GLY A 10 -40.03 10.15 -41.75
C GLY A 10 -39.88 11.11 -40.55
N LEU A 11 -39.11 10.75 -39.51
CA LEU A 11 -38.82 11.63 -38.37
C LEU A 11 -37.36 12.11 -38.39
N SER A 12 -37.14 13.33 -37.92
CA SER A 12 -35.81 13.95 -37.84
C SER A 12 -35.20 13.81 -36.45
N GLY A 13 -33.92 13.43 -36.34
CA GLY A 13 -33.23 13.35 -35.05
C GLY A 13 -32.89 14.72 -34.47
N SER A 14 -33.09 14.93 -33.18
CA SER A 14 -32.62 16.13 -32.47
C SER A 14 -32.16 15.80 -31.04
N VAL A 15 -31.15 16.51 -30.55
CA VAL A 15 -30.66 16.35 -29.18
C VAL A 15 -31.30 17.41 -28.30
N ILE A 16 -31.98 16.98 -27.24
CA ILE A 16 -32.57 17.90 -26.27
C ILE A 16 -31.64 18.10 -25.07
N LYS A 17 -31.38 19.37 -24.72
CA LYS A 17 -30.73 19.78 -23.47
C LYS A 17 -31.80 20.36 -22.55
N LEU A 18 -32.29 19.54 -21.63
CA LEU A 18 -33.28 19.97 -20.65
C LEU A 18 -32.60 20.74 -19.51
N LYS A 19 -33.21 21.86 -19.10
CA LYS A 19 -32.97 22.48 -17.79
C LYS A 19 -34.14 22.11 -16.89
N ASN A 20 -33.86 21.48 -15.76
CA ASN A 20 -34.89 21.13 -14.80
C ASN A 20 -35.16 22.35 -13.90
N ILE A 21 -36.43 22.71 -13.76
CA ILE A 21 -36.90 23.65 -12.75
C ILE A 21 -37.48 22.82 -11.61
N GLY A 22 -36.91 22.96 -10.42
CA GLY A 22 -37.36 22.25 -9.22
C GLY A 22 -37.72 23.24 -8.11
N ILE A 23 -38.84 22.99 -7.44
CA ILE A 23 -39.20 23.72 -6.21
C ILE A 23 -38.76 22.87 -5.02
N SER A 24 -38.02 23.47 -4.08
CA SER A 24 -37.62 22.77 -2.86
C SER A 24 -38.83 22.44 -1.99
N LYS A 25 -38.92 21.20 -1.51
CA LYS A 25 -39.98 20.74 -0.59
C LYS A 25 -39.94 21.40 0.80
N TYR A 26 -38.87 22.14 1.11
CA TYR A 26 -38.62 22.74 2.44
C TYR A 26 -38.86 24.26 2.49
N ILE A 27 -39.51 24.86 1.49
CA ILE A 27 -39.80 26.30 1.49
C ILE A 27 -41.12 26.63 2.20
N ILE A 28 -41.20 27.84 2.78
CA ILE A 28 -42.40 28.33 3.46
C ILE A 28 -43.54 28.50 2.44
N LYS A 29 -44.79 28.24 2.87
CA LYS A 29 -46.00 28.22 2.02
C LYS A 29 -46.15 29.44 1.10
N GLU A 30 -45.84 30.63 1.59
CA GLU A 30 -45.93 31.86 0.80
C GLU A 30 -44.94 31.85 -0.39
N LYS A 31 -43.69 31.48 -0.14
CA LYS A 31 -42.67 31.33 -1.20
C LYS A 31 -42.98 30.18 -2.14
N LEU A 32 -43.61 29.12 -1.65
CA LEU A 32 -44.10 28.02 -2.48
C LEU A 32 -45.17 28.51 -3.46
N LYS A 33 -46.17 29.26 -2.97
CA LYS A 33 -47.21 29.85 -3.81
C LYS A 33 -46.61 30.78 -4.87
N ALA A 34 -45.74 31.71 -4.46
CA ALA A 34 -45.07 32.60 -5.40
C ALA A 34 -44.23 31.85 -6.46
N SER A 35 -43.53 30.77 -6.06
CA SER A 35 -42.77 29.93 -7.00
C SER A 35 -43.68 29.20 -7.99
N LEU A 36 -44.83 28.69 -7.54
CA LEU A 36 -45.83 28.04 -8.39
C LEU A 36 -46.45 29.04 -9.37
N ASP A 37 -46.77 30.25 -8.91
CA ASP A 37 -47.32 31.32 -9.76
C ASP A 37 -46.30 31.72 -10.84
N ALA A 38 -45.02 31.85 -10.47
CA ALA A 38 -43.95 32.14 -11.41
C ALA A 38 -43.78 31.03 -12.47
N ILE A 39 -43.77 29.76 -12.05
CA ILE A 39 -43.68 28.62 -12.98
C ILE A 39 -44.91 28.57 -13.88
N SER A 40 -46.11 28.70 -13.31
CA SER A 40 -47.36 28.73 -14.07
C SER A 40 -47.31 29.80 -15.14
N TYR A 41 -46.92 31.03 -14.78
CA TYR A 41 -46.73 32.14 -15.72
C TYR A 41 -45.70 31.80 -16.81
N MET A 42 -44.51 31.33 -16.44
CA MET A 42 -43.46 30.94 -17.40
C MET A 42 -43.93 29.85 -18.37
N THR A 43 -44.80 28.94 -17.95
CA THR A 43 -45.32 27.85 -18.77
C THR A 43 -46.62 28.17 -19.51
N LYS A 44 -47.19 29.38 -19.36
CA LYS A 44 -48.39 29.78 -20.10
C LYS A 44 -48.13 29.72 -21.61
N GLU A 45 -49.10 29.23 -22.36
CA GLU A 45 -49.02 29.10 -23.81
C GLU A 45 -48.74 30.44 -24.49
N GLU A 46 -49.40 31.52 -24.07
CA GLU A 46 -49.17 32.89 -24.57
C GLU A 46 -47.72 33.36 -24.37
N ILE A 47 -47.15 33.10 -23.18
CA ILE A 47 -45.77 33.48 -22.86
C ILE A 47 -44.79 32.63 -23.68
N GLN A 48 -45.04 31.33 -23.79
CA GLN A 48 -44.24 30.43 -24.63
C GLN A 48 -44.31 30.84 -26.11
N LYS A 49 -45.49 31.22 -26.62
CA LYS A 49 -45.69 31.76 -27.97
C LYS A 49 -44.89 33.04 -28.19
N GLU A 50 -44.91 33.97 -27.23
CA GLU A 50 -44.10 35.20 -27.30
C GLU A 50 -42.61 34.87 -27.39
N LEU A 51 -42.11 33.95 -26.55
CA LEU A 51 -40.70 33.53 -26.57
C LEU A 51 -40.30 32.88 -27.90
N VAL A 52 -41.18 32.05 -28.46
CA VAL A 52 -41.02 31.40 -29.78
C VAL A 52 -40.95 32.46 -30.88
N LEU A 53 -41.88 33.42 -30.92
CA LEU A 53 -41.93 34.47 -31.95
C LEU A 53 -40.78 35.47 -31.85
N LYS A 54 -40.43 35.89 -30.64
CA LYS A 54 -39.45 36.96 -30.39
C LYS A 54 -38.00 36.47 -30.41
N TYR A 55 -37.73 35.33 -29.79
CA TYR A 55 -36.38 34.82 -29.60
C TYR A 55 -36.08 33.55 -30.38
N LYS A 56 -37.07 33.00 -31.11
CA LYS A 56 -36.95 31.73 -31.85
C LYS A 56 -36.55 30.56 -30.94
N ILE A 57 -36.99 30.62 -29.67
CA ILE A 57 -36.80 29.53 -28.70
C ILE A 57 -37.85 28.45 -28.99
N ILE A 58 -37.40 27.22 -29.18
CA ILE A 58 -38.31 26.07 -29.36
C ILE A 58 -38.99 25.80 -28.03
N SER A 59 -40.32 25.96 -27.98
CA SER A 59 -41.14 25.60 -26.84
C SER A 59 -41.42 24.09 -26.79
N GLY A 60 -41.61 23.56 -25.58
CA GLY A 60 -42.11 22.21 -25.35
C GLY A 60 -43.63 22.07 -25.50
N VAL A 61 -44.36 23.17 -25.72
CA VAL A 61 -45.81 23.18 -25.95
C VAL A 61 -46.08 22.89 -27.43
N LEU A 62 -46.39 21.63 -27.76
CA LEU A 62 -46.51 21.19 -29.15
C LEU A 62 -47.66 21.85 -29.92
N SER A 63 -48.75 22.23 -29.23
CA SER A 63 -49.91 22.92 -29.84
C SER A 63 -49.54 24.26 -30.48
N LEU A 64 -48.47 24.92 -30.00
CA LEU A 64 -48.00 26.18 -30.59
C LEU A 64 -47.58 26.04 -32.04
N TYR A 65 -47.20 24.83 -32.46
CA TYR A 65 -46.77 24.58 -33.83
C TYR A 65 -47.95 24.28 -34.77
N ASP A 66 -49.18 24.29 -34.28
CA ASP A 66 -50.40 24.35 -35.12
C ASP A 66 -50.82 25.79 -35.45
N ASP A 67 -50.23 26.78 -34.77
CA ASP A 67 -50.53 28.20 -34.97
C ASP A 67 -49.83 28.76 -36.22
N LYS A 68 -50.63 29.28 -37.16
CA LYS A 68 -50.15 29.87 -38.42
C LYS A 68 -49.17 31.02 -38.22
N GLU A 69 -49.34 31.81 -37.15
CA GLU A 69 -48.45 32.92 -36.83
C GLU A 69 -47.05 32.40 -36.45
N VAL A 70 -46.99 31.35 -35.62
CA VAL A 70 -45.74 30.70 -35.24
C VAL A 70 -45.07 30.08 -36.47
N CYS A 71 -45.84 29.34 -37.27
CA CYS A 71 -45.32 28.66 -38.47
C CYS A 71 -44.93 29.61 -39.60
N SER A 72 -45.36 30.88 -39.57
CA SER A 72 -44.85 31.91 -40.47
C SER A 72 -43.39 32.32 -40.17
N LYS A 73 -42.89 32.02 -38.96
CA LYS A 73 -41.54 32.40 -38.49
C LYS A 73 -40.58 31.23 -38.36
N MET A 74 -41.09 29.98 -38.38
CA MET A 74 -40.28 28.77 -38.26
C MET A 74 -40.94 27.57 -38.92
N ASP A 75 -40.12 26.56 -39.19
CA ASP A 75 -40.56 25.30 -39.80
C ASP A 75 -41.23 24.39 -38.76
N CYS A 76 -42.55 24.58 -38.60
CA CYS A 76 -43.37 23.81 -37.66
C CYS A 76 -43.41 22.32 -38.00
N ASP A 77 -43.43 21.96 -39.28
CA ASP A 77 -43.49 20.56 -39.72
C ASP A 77 -42.18 19.83 -39.37
N LEU A 78 -41.04 20.50 -39.55
CA LEU A 78 -39.76 20.00 -39.05
C LEU A 78 -39.79 19.84 -37.52
N ILE A 79 -40.27 20.83 -36.76
CA ILE A 79 -40.31 20.75 -35.29
C ILE A 79 -41.21 19.61 -34.80
N LYS A 80 -42.39 19.43 -35.41
CA LYS A 80 -43.32 18.34 -35.10
C LYS A 80 -42.76 16.97 -35.45
N SER A 81 -41.92 16.89 -36.48
CA SER A 81 -41.24 15.64 -36.87
C SER A 81 -39.94 15.38 -36.09
N LEU A 82 -39.55 16.24 -35.14
CA LEU A 82 -38.36 16.00 -34.33
C LEU A 82 -38.56 14.84 -33.35
N GLN A 83 -37.68 13.85 -33.47
CA GLN A 83 -37.44 12.83 -32.49
C GLN A 83 -36.32 13.28 -31.54
N PHE A 84 -36.70 13.64 -30.31
CA PHE A 84 -35.75 14.08 -29.30
C PHE A 84 -35.01 12.89 -28.65
N VAL A 85 -33.69 12.94 -28.69
CA VAL A 85 -32.82 12.04 -27.94
C VAL A 85 -32.20 12.82 -26.78
N LYS A 86 -32.22 12.21 -25.59
CA LYS A 86 -31.60 12.79 -24.41
C LYS A 86 -30.09 12.94 -24.62
N ARG A 87 -29.55 14.14 -24.39
CA ARG A 87 -28.10 14.36 -24.34
C ARG A 87 -27.48 13.45 -23.28
N PRO A 88 -26.44 12.65 -23.61
CA PRO A 88 -25.71 11.87 -22.61
C PRO A 88 -25.25 12.75 -21.45
N SER A 89 -25.57 12.35 -20.22
CA SER A 89 -25.15 13.04 -19.00
C SER A 89 -23.70 12.69 -18.67
N LEU A 90 -22.77 13.13 -19.52
CA LEU A 90 -21.34 12.97 -19.31
C LEU A 90 -20.79 14.25 -18.68
N ILE A 91 -19.89 14.08 -17.70
CA ILE A 91 -19.23 15.20 -16.99
C ILE A 91 -18.52 16.14 -17.99
N ASP A 92 -18.02 15.58 -19.10
CA ASP A 92 -17.33 16.30 -20.16
C ASP A 92 -17.94 15.92 -21.52
N TYR A 93 -19.10 16.50 -21.82
CA TYR A 93 -19.79 16.24 -23.09
C TYR A 93 -19.04 16.80 -24.29
N ASP A 94 -18.38 17.95 -24.15
CA ASP A 94 -17.79 18.63 -25.30
C ASP A 94 -16.62 17.80 -25.85
N ASN A 95 -15.77 17.27 -24.96
CA ASN A 95 -14.72 16.32 -25.29
C ASN A 95 -15.29 15.00 -25.87
N TYR A 96 -16.36 14.46 -25.27
CA TYR A 96 -17.04 13.29 -25.82
C TYR A 96 -17.58 13.55 -27.24
N SER A 97 -18.24 14.70 -27.46
CA SER A 97 -18.86 15.08 -28.72
C SER A 97 -17.82 15.31 -29.81
N GLU A 98 -16.67 15.87 -29.46
CA GLU A 98 -15.52 16.01 -30.35
C GLU A 98 -14.99 14.64 -30.79
N HIS A 99 -14.67 13.75 -29.85
CA HIS A 99 -14.16 12.40 -30.16
C HIS A 99 -15.19 11.56 -30.92
N PHE A 100 -16.45 11.59 -30.51
CA PHE A 100 -17.53 10.88 -31.19
C PHE A 100 -17.65 11.33 -32.66
N ARG A 101 -17.72 12.64 -32.90
CA ARG A 101 -17.79 13.18 -34.27
C ARG A 101 -16.54 12.85 -35.06
N LYS A 102 -15.35 12.95 -34.45
CA LYS A 102 -14.08 12.58 -35.08
C LYS A 102 -14.11 11.14 -35.57
N TYR A 103 -14.50 10.17 -34.74
CA TYR A 103 -14.55 8.77 -35.15
C TYR A 103 -15.58 8.50 -36.25
N ILE A 104 -16.76 9.13 -36.16
CA ILE A 104 -17.78 9.01 -37.22
C ILE A 104 -17.30 9.65 -38.53
N TYR A 105 -16.69 10.83 -38.49
CA TYR A 105 -16.16 11.49 -39.69
C TYR A 105 -15.00 10.72 -40.30
N GLU A 106 -14.10 10.17 -39.48
CA GLU A 106 -13.02 9.30 -39.95
C GLU A 106 -13.57 8.09 -40.71
N TYR A 107 -14.65 7.48 -40.21
CA TYR A 107 -15.30 6.34 -40.88
C TYR A 107 -16.04 6.74 -42.15
N LEU A 108 -16.79 7.86 -42.13
CA LEU A 108 -17.62 8.27 -43.27
C LEU A 108 -16.82 8.83 -44.44
N PHE A 109 -15.73 9.57 -44.17
CA PHE A 109 -15.06 10.39 -45.19
C PHE A 109 -13.58 10.05 -45.42
N ASN A 110 -12.96 9.24 -44.56
CA ASN A 110 -11.51 8.97 -44.61
C ASN A 110 -11.20 7.52 -45.05
N ASN A 111 -12.19 6.84 -45.65
CA ASN A 111 -12.14 5.43 -46.07
C ASN A 111 -11.39 5.19 -47.40
N GLU A 112 -10.92 6.22 -48.11
CA GLU A 112 -10.22 5.99 -49.40
C GLU A 112 -8.85 5.31 -49.23
N ASN A 113 -8.24 5.34 -48.03
CA ASN A 113 -6.92 4.74 -47.75
C ASN A 113 -6.85 3.90 -46.46
N ASN A 114 -7.94 3.80 -45.68
CA ASN A 114 -7.96 3.05 -44.42
C ASN A 114 -9.22 2.20 -44.36
N ASP A 115 -9.07 0.87 -44.40
CA ASP A 115 -10.13 -0.12 -44.13
C ASP A 115 -10.55 -0.12 -42.64
N LYS A 116 -10.89 1.04 -42.07
CA LYS A 116 -11.43 1.10 -40.71
C LYS A 116 -12.82 0.49 -40.73
N SER A 117 -12.91 -0.74 -40.23
CA SER A 117 -14.19 -1.43 -40.08
C SER A 117 -15.15 -0.61 -39.21
N ILE A 118 -16.45 -0.65 -39.54
CA ILE A 118 -17.52 -0.09 -38.70
C ILE A 118 -17.41 -0.61 -37.26
N THR A 119 -16.99 -1.85 -37.09
CA THR A 119 -16.78 -2.50 -35.79
C THR A 119 -15.73 -1.77 -34.96
N GLU A 120 -14.60 -1.38 -35.55
CA GLU A 120 -13.54 -0.65 -34.85
C GLU A 120 -14.00 0.74 -34.42
N THR A 121 -14.73 1.42 -35.31
CA THR A 121 -15.31 2.75 -35.03
C THR A 121 -16.30 2.67 -33.87
N ILE A 122 -17.18 1.65 -33.89
CA ILE A 122 -18.12 1.39 -32.79
C ILE A 122 -17.37 1.10 -31.48
N ILE A 123 -16.31 0.29 -31.51
CA ILE A 123 -15.50 -0.02 -30.32
C ILE A 123 -14.90 1.26 -29.72
N LYS A 124 -14.35 2.16 -30.54
CA LYS A 124 -13.81 3.45 -30.05
C LYS A 124 -14.89 4.33 -29.42
N ILE A 125 -16.08 4.39 -30.02
CA ILE A 125 -17.24 5.11 -29.47
C ILE A 125 -17.69 4.48 -28.13
N ILE A 126 -17.67 3.15 -28.03
CA ILE A 126 -17.94 2.45 -26.77
C ILE A 126 -16.84 2.77 -25.76
N ASP A 127 -15.57 2.82 -26.17
CA ASP A 127 -14.44 3.07 -25.27
C ASP A 127 -14.50 4.44 -24.58
N ILE A 128 -14.92 5.48 -25.31
CA ILE A 128 -15.07 6.83 -24.74
C ILE A 128 -16.31 6.97 -23.84
N THR A 129 -17.29 6.06 -23.90
CA THR A 129 -18.51 6.09 -23.07
C THR A 129 -18.44 5.14 -21.89
N LYS A 130 -17.81 3.99 -22.08
CA LYS A 130 -17.77 2.90 -21.10
C LYS A 130 -16.74 3.20 -20.01
N ILE A 131 -17.20 3.05 -18.78
CA ILE A 131 -16.32 3.07 -17.61
C ILE A 131 -15.82 1.64 -17.40
N TYR A 132 -14.55 1.43 -17.71
CA TYR A 132 -13.87 0.16 -17.52
C TYR A 132 -13.57 -0.09 -16.03
N GLN A 133 -13.67 -1.36 -15.66
CA GLN A 133 -13.26 -1.88 -14.37
C GLN A 133 -12.25 -2.99 -14.63
N VAL A 134 -11.23 -3.07 -13.78
CA VAL A 134 -10.27 -4.18 -13.80
C VAL A 134 -11.03 -5.42 -13.33
N SER A 135 -11.12 -6.44 -14.18
CA SER A 135 -11.91 -7.64 -13.89
C SER A 135 -11.03 -8.83 -14.18
N ILE A 136 -11.08 -9.82 -13.29
CA ILE A 136 -10.34 -11.08 -13.39
C ILE A 136 -10.54 -11.72 -14.78
N SER A 137 -11.71 -11.56 -15.39
CA SER A 137 -12.07 -12.11 -16.70
C SER A 137 -11.53 -11.35 -17.91
N ASN A 138 -10.99 -10.13 -17.76
CA ASN A 138 -10.69 -9.26 -18.90
C ASN A 138 -9.40 -9.65 -19.61
N SER A 139 -8.41 -10.17 -18.88
CA SER A 139 -7.13 -10.56 -19.45
C SER A 139 -6.57 -11.79 -18.75
N VAL A 140 -5.84 -12.62 -19.51
CA VAL A 140 -5.14 -13.81 -18.98
C VAL A 140 -4.18 -13.39 -17.85
N GLY A 141 -3.52 -12.24 -17.99
CA GLY A 141 -2.59 -11.71 -16.98
C GLY A 141 -3.26 -11.35 -15.66
N GLU A 142 -4.46 -10.76 -15.69
CA GLU A 142 -5.23 -10.42 -14.48
C GLU A 142 -5.67 -11.67 -13.72
N ALA A 143 -6.22 -12.66 -14.43
CA ALA A 143 -6.59 -13.95 -13.85
C ALA A 143 -5.38 -14.67 -13.24
N LEU A 144 -4.27 -14.72 -13.98
CA LEU A 144 -3.03 -15.35 -13.53
C LEU A 144 -2.50 -14.71 -12.26
N THR A 145 -2.47 -13.36 -12.19
CA THR A 145 -2.00 -12.63 -11.02
C THR A 145 -2.85 -12.94 -9.77
N PHE A 146 -4.17 -13.03 -9.94
CA PHE A 146 -5.07 -13.42 -8.86
C PHE A 146 -4.81 -14.85 -8.38
N ILE A 147 -4.71 -15.81 -9.30
CA ILE A 147 -4.43 -17.22 -8.97
C ILE A 147 -3.09 -17.37 -8.26
N ILE A 148 -2.03 -16.74 -8.78
CA ILE A 148 -0.70 -16.73 -8.16
C ILE A 148 -0.78 -16.16 -6.75
N SER A 149 -1.49 -15.05 -6.54
CA SER A 149 -1.64 -14.44 -5.21
C SER A 149 -2.32 -15.39 -4.21
N VAL A 150 -3.37 -16.10 -4.63
CA VAL A 150 -4.07 -17.08 -3.78
C VAL A 150 -3.17 -18.27 -3.46
N VAL A 151 -2.58 -18.91 -4.47
CA VAL A 151 -1.68 -20.06 -4.29
C VAL A 151 -0.50 -19.70 -3.40
N PHE A 152 0.09 -18.52 -3.61
CA PHE A 152 1.20 -18.05 -2.80
C PHE A 152 0.81 -17.85 -1.33
N SER A 153 -0.40 -17.34 -1.05
CA SER A 153 -0.92 -17.23 0.32
C SER A 153 -1.06 -18.60 0.99
N ILE A 154 -1.53 -19.61 0.27
CA ILE A 154 -1.63 -21.00 0.77
C ILE A 154 -0.23 -21.53 1.11
N ILE A 155 0.77 -21.29 0.25
CA ILE A 155 2.17 -21.69 0.50
C ILE A 155 2.71 -21.03 1.78
N LEU A 156 2.48 -19.72 1.96
CA LEU A 156 2.91 -18.99 3.16
C LEU A 156 2.31 -19.58 4.45
N TYR A 157 1.02 -19.94 4.45
CA TYR A 157 0.41 -20.57 5.62
C TYR A 157 0.86 -22.01 5.83
N ALA A 158 1.01 -22.79 4.75
CA ALA A 158 1.52 -24.15 4.82
C ALA A 158 2.93 -24.20 5.41
N SER A 159 3.75 -23.16 5.14
CA SER A 159 5.11 -23.07 5.67
C SER A 159 5.17 -22.97 7.20
N LEU A 160 4.11 -22.51 7.88
CA LEU A 160 4.06 -22.46 9.34
C LEU A 160 4.15 -23.84 9.99
N SER A 161 3.80 -24.91 9.27
CA SER A 161 3.96 -26.30 9.75
C SER A 161 5.42 -26.63 10.11
N PHE A 162 6.40 -26.03 9.42
CA PHE A 162 7.83 -26.26 9.68
C PHE A 162 8.27 -25.78 11.09
N LEU A 163 7.52 -24.88 11.73
CA LEU A 163 7.78 -24.43 13.12
C LEU A 163 7.55 -25.53 14.17
N TYR A 164 6.88 -26.62 13.79
CA TYR A 164 6.53 -27.72 14.69
C TYR A 164 7.36 -28.98 14.46
N ILE A 165 8.13 -29.03 13.38
CA ILE A 165 8.99 -30.16 13.08
C ILE A 165 10.31 -29.99 13.85
N GLU A 166 10.60 -30.92 14.76
CA GLU A 166 11.79 -30.86 15.64
C GLU A 166 13.10 -30.67 14.85
N LYS A 167 13.20 -31.27 13.64
CA LYS A 167 14.33 -31.11 12.72
C LYS A 167 14.68 -29.64 12.43
N TYR A 168 13.69 -28.76 12.29
CA TYR A 168 13.90 -27.37 11.89
C TYR A 168 13.90 -26.39 13.08
N LYS A 169 13.52 -26.86 14.27
CA LYS A 169 13.35 -26.05 15.47
C LYS A 169 14.61 -25.27 15.88
N PRO A 170 15.84 -25.81 15.85
CA PRO A 170 17.03 -25.05 16.23
C PRO A 170 17.25 -23.80 15.36
N TYR A 171 16.93 -23.91 14.06
CA TYR A 171 17.13 -22.85 13.07
C TYR A 171 16.02 -21.80 13.06
N LEU A 172 14.83 -22.16 13.55
CA LEU A 172 13.65 -21.29 13.62
C LEU A 172 13.41 -20.69 15.03
N ASN A 173 14.13 -21.15 16.07
CA ASN A 173 14.01 -20.67 17.45
C ASN A 173 14.61 -19.26 17.69
N ILE A 174 15.04 -18.58 16.64
CA ILE A 174 15.60 -17.22 16.70
C ILE A 174 14.51 -16.21 17.09
N LEU A 175 13.33 -16.40 16.52
CA LEU A 175 12.13 -15.67 16.85
C LEU A 175 11.15 -16.61 17.55
N PRO A 176 10.53 -16.18 18.65
CA PRO A 176 9.37 -16.87 19.21
C PRO A 176 8.32 -17.20 18.14
N LYS A 177 7.65 -18.36 18.27
CA LYS A 177 6.71 -18.86 17.25
C LYS A 177 5.65 -17.83 16.84
N TYR A 178 5.08 -17.08 17.78
CA TYR A 178 4.06 -16.06 17.50
C TYR A 178 4.54 -14.95 16.55
N TYR A 179 5.81 -14.57 16.59
CA TYR A 179 6.38 -13.60 15.67
C TYR A 179 6.47 -14.13 14.23
N TRP A 180 6.67 -15.43 14.04
CA TRP A 180 6.60 -16.02 12.70
C TRP A 180 5.17 -15.96 12.14
N TYR A 181 4.16 -16.19 12.97
CA TYR A 181 2.76 -16.00 12.57
C TYR A 181 2.48 -14.55 12.15
N GLU A 182 2.98 -13.57 12.91
CA GLU A 182 2.84 -12.14 12.59
C GLU A 182 3.47 -11.81 11.23
N ILE A 183 4.69 -12.28 10.96
CA ILE A 183 5.37 -12.06 9.67
C ILE A 183 4.53 -12.64 8.52
N ILE A 184 4.03 -13.88 8.66
CA ILE A 184 3.23 -14.54 7.63
C ILE A 184 1.89 -13.81 7.41
N ILE A 185 1.20 -13.41 8.48
CA ILE A 185 -0.04 -12.62 8.40
C ILE A 185 0.24 -11.28 7.70
N GLY A 186 1.35 -10.62 8.05
CA GLY A 186 1.78 -9.38 7.42
C GLY A 186 1.97 -9.52 5.91
N TYR A 187 2.67 -10.59 5.47
CA TYR A 187 2.81 -10.91 4.05
C TYR A 187 1.48 -11.19 3.36
N THR A 188 0.59 -11.96 3.99
CA THR A 188 -0.75 -12.22 3.45
C THR A 188 -1.54 -10.92 3.29
N PHE A 189 -1.47 -9.99 4.25
CA PHE A 189 -2.16 -8.71 4.16
C PHE A 189 -1.64 -7.87 3.00
N ILE A 190 -0.31 -7.74 2.85
CA ILE A 190 0.30 -7.02 1.72
C ILE A 190 -0.11 -7.68 0.39
N ASN A 191 -0.15 -9.00 0.32
CA ASN A 191 -0.59 -9.72 -0.88
C ASN A 191 -2.08 -9.48 -1.21
N PHE A 192 -2.94 -9.43 -0.21
CA PHE A 192 -4.37 -9.16 -0.37
C PHE A 192 -4.68 -7.75 -0.86
N VAL A 193 -3.75 -6.79 -0.73
CA VAL A 193 -3.86 -5.48 -1.39
C VAL A 193 -4.08 -5.66 -2.89
N ASN A 194 -3.42 -6.63 -3.54
CA ASN A 194 -3.61 -6.90 -4.97
C ASN A 194 -5.04 -7.36 -5.28
N ILE A 195 -5.65 -8.15 -4.40
CA ILE A 195 -7.03 -8.63 -4.57
C ILE A 195 -8.03 -7.47 -4.51
N THR A 196 -7.80 -6.47 -3.65
CA THR A 196 -8.72 -5.33 -3.52
C THR A 196 -8.84 -4.48 -4.79
N LYS A 197 -7.86 -4.56 -5.71
CA LYS A 197 -7.83 -3.81 -6.97
C LYS A 197 -8.81 -4.35 -8.03
N TYR A 198 -9.30 -5.59 -7.88
CA TYR A 198 -10.19 -6.22 -8.84
C TYR A 198 -11.67 -5.92 -8.58
N GLY A 199 -12.46 -5.87 -9.65
CA GLY A 199 -13.90 -5.66 -9.66
C GLY A 199 -14.32 -4.20 -9.49
N LYS A 200 -15.57 -3.98 -9.05
CA LYS A 200 -16.09 -2.63 -8.82
C LYS A 200 -15.29 -1.91 -7.75
N VAL A 201 -14.81 -0.71 -8.07
CA VAL A 201 -14.17 0.22 -7.12
C VAL A 201 -15.25 0.75 -6.18
N THR A 202 -15.08 0.49 -4.89
CA THR A 202 -15.96 0.95 -3.82
C THR A 202 -15.16 1.67 -2.76
N LEU A 203 -15.81 2.56 -2.01
CA LEU A 203 -15.19 3.27 -0.89
C LEU A 203 -14.54 2.29 0.11
N PHE A 204 -15.25 1.20 0.43
CA PHE A 204 -14.75 0.13 1.29
C PHE A 204 -13.44 -0.49 0.78
N LYS A 205 -13.33 -0.80 -0.51
CA LYS A 205 -12.10 -1.36 -1.09
C LYS A 205 -10.93 -0.39 -1.04
N CYS A 206 -11.16 0.90 -1.30
CA CYS A 206 -10.12 1.93 -1.21
C CYS A 206 -9.52 1.98 0.21
N HIS A 207 -10.39 2.01 1.22
CA HIS A 207 -9.97 1.99 2.62
C HIS A 207 -9.31 0.67 3.03
N LEU A 208 -9.88 -0.46 2.61
CA LEU A 208 -9.35 -1.79 2.92
C LEU A 208 -7.94 -1.98 2.35
N ALA A 209 -7.69 -1.51 1.12
CA ALA A 209 -6.37 -1.59 0.50
C ALA A 209 -5.31 -0.89 1.37
N VAL A 210 -5.60 0.34 1.80
CA VAL A 210 -4.68 1.13 2.64
C VAL A 210 -4.51 0.49 4.02
N PHE A 211 -5.60 0.04 4.64
CA PHE A 211 -5.54 -0.69 5.91
C PHE A 211 -4.63 -1.93 5.82
N LEU A 212 -4.83 -2.77 4.80
CA LEU A 212 -4.04 -3.98 4.59
C LEU A 212 -2.56 -3.66 4.34
N THR A 213 -2.26 -2.62 3.55
CA THR A 213 -0.89 -2.15 3.36
C THR A 213 -0.26 -1.70 4.67
N CYS A 214 -0.92 -0.81 5.41
CA CYS A 214 -0.37 -0.23 6.64
C CYS A 214 -0.11 -1.28 7.73
N VAL A 215 -1.13 -2.10 8.03
CA VAL A 215 -1.02 -3.14 9.05
C VAL A 215 -0.09 -4.26 8.60
N GLY A 216 -0.12 -4.63 7.31
CA GLY A 216 0.73 -5.67 6.76
C GLY A 216 2.22 -5.34 6.89
N PHE A 217 2.62 -4.11 6.56
CA PHE A 217 4.01 -3.67 6.76
C PHE A 217 4.40 -3.63 8.24
N ALA A 218 3.52 -3.13 9.13
CA ALA A 218 3.82 -3.08 10.55
C ALA A 218 4.07 -4.48 11.14
N LEU A 219 3.20 -5.46 10.83
CA LEU A 219 3.33 -6.84 11.29
C LEU A 219 4.59 -7.54 10.74
N HIS A 220 5.04 -7.16 9.54
CA HIS A 220 6.26 -7.72 8.96
C HIS A 220 7.53 -7.25 9.69
N TRP A 221 7.67 -5.96 9.98
CA TRP A 221 8.93 -5.38 10.49
C TRP A 221 9.07 -5.41 12.00
N LEU A 222 7.96 -5.34 12.72
CA LEU A 222 7.95 -5.24 14.17
C LEU A 222 8.70 -6.41 14.87
N PRO A 223 8.57 -7.68 14.42
CA PRO A 223 9.35 -8.80 14.95
C PRO A 223 10.86 -8.64 14.83
N PHE A 224 11.35 -8.09 13.71
CA PHE A 224 12.78 -7.89 13.48
C PHE A 224 13.33 -6.75 14.31
N LEU A 225 12.58 -5.65 14.42
CA LEU A 225 12.96 -4.56 15.30
C LEU A 225 13.05 -5.06 16.76
N TYR A 226 12.08 -5.85 17.21
CA TYR A 226 12.14 -6.48 18.54
C TYR A 226 13.37 -7.37 18.70
N TYR A 227 13.66 -8.23 17.71
CA TYR A 227 14.79 -9.15 17.74
C TYR A 227 16.14 -8.42 17.89
N PHE A 228 16.36 -7.35 17.13
CA PHE A 228 17.60 -6.56 17.26
C PHE A 228 17.64 -5.77 18.55
N LEU A 229 16.53 -5.18 18.99
CA LEU A 229 16.48 -4.48 20.26
C LEU A 229 16.90 -5.38 21.44
N ILE A 230 16.48 -6.65 21.49
CA ILE A 230 16.85 -7.52 22.61
C ILE A 230 18.27 -8.10 22.53
N ASN A 231 18.87 -8.14 21.33
CA ASN A 231 20.22 -8.69 21.10
C ASN A 231 21.30 -7.62 21.01
N PHE A 232 20.96 -6.36 21.28
CA PHE A 232 21.89 -5.26 21.27
C PHE A 232 23.13 -5.57 22.16
N PRO A 233 24.37 -5.38 21.66
CA PRO A 233 25.58 -5.92 22.29
C PRO A 233 25.95 -5.29 23.63
N LYS A 234 25.36 -4.14 23.96
CA LYS A 234 25.59 -3.44 25.23
C LYS A 234 24.33 -3.49 26.08
N HIS A 235 24.49 -3.81 27.37
CA HIS A 235 23.38 -3.71 28.30
C HIS A 235 22.81 -2.28 28.31
N ASN A 236 21.54 -2.15 27.98
CA ASN A 236 20.83 -0.89 27.96
C ASN A 236 19.42 -1.08 28.58
N LYS A 237 18.88 -0.02 29.18
CA LYS A 237 17.59 -0.09 29.88
C LYS A 237 16.44 -0.48 28.93
N LEU A 238 16.49 -0.06 27.67
CA LEU A 238 15.44 -0.29 26.67
C LEU A 238 15.36 -1.77 26.26
N SER A 239 16.49 -2.37 25.88
CA SER A 239 16.65 -3.79 25.57
C SER A 239 16.22 -4.67 26.74
N SER A 240 16.63 -4.34 27.97
CA SER A 240 16.23 -5.07 29.16
C SER A 240 14.74 -4.95 29.45
N TRP A 241 14.15 -3.76 29.22
CA TRP A 241 12.71 -3.57 29.30
C TRP A 241 11.95 -4.37 28.23
N CYS A 242 12.37 -4.30 26.96
CA CYS A 242 11.75 -5.06 25.86
C CYS A 242 11.83 -6.57 26.11
N LYS A 243 12.97 -7.06 26.62
CA LYS A 243 13.18 -8.48 26.95
C LYS A 243 12.22 -8.95 28.06
N LYS A 244 11.96 -8.11 29.05
CA LYS A 244 11.03 -8.39 30.16
C LYS A 244 9.57 -8.26 29.75
N HIS A 245 9.24 -7.30 28.88
CA HIS A 245 7.88 -6.88 28.56
C HIS A 245 7.51 -7.11 27.08
N LYS A 246 7.82 -8.30 26.56
CA LYS A 246 7.68 -8.66 25.13
C LYS A 246 6.29 -8.36 24.56
N PHE A 247 5.24 -8.81 25.24
CA PHE A 247 3.86 -8.62 24.80
C PHE A 247 3.43 -7.15 24.84
N ILE A 248 3.84 -6.41 25.89
CA ILE A 248 3.52 -4.99 26.02
C ILE A 248 4.18 -4.18 24.90
N TYR A 249 5.46 -4.46 24.59
CA TYR A 249 6.15 -3.85 23.46
C TYR A 249 5.35 -4.05 22.16
N PHE A 250 4.89 -5.27 21.89
CA PHE A 250 4.09 -5.57 20.71
C PHE A 250 2.76 -4.82 20.71
N CYS A 251 1.99 -4.88 21.81
CA CYS A 251 0.70 -4.21 21.93
C CYS A 251 0.81 -2.70 21.74
N VAL A 252 1.84 -2.05 22.30
CA VAL A 252 2.07 -0.61 22.13
C VAL A 252 2.33 -0.25 20.68
N ASN A 253 3.18 -1.02 19.98
CA ASN A 253 3.48 -0.76 18.56
C ASN A 253 2.26 -1.02 17.66
N LEU A 254 1.52 -2.10 17.91
CA LEU A 254 0.28 -2.39 17.17
C LEU A 254 -0.78 -1.31 17.41
N PHE A 255 -0.92 -0.85 18.65
CA PHE A 255 -1.87 0.20 19.04
C PHE A 255 -1.59 1.51 18.30
N TRP A 256 -0.33 1.95 18.25
CA TRP A 256 0.05 3.15 17.48
C TRP A 256 -0.24 3.00 15.98
N ASN A 257 0.06 1.83 15.39
CA ASN A 257 -0.27 1.57 13.99
C ASN A 257 -1.79 1.57 13.73
N PHE A 258 -2.57 1.05 14.68
CA PHE A 258 -4.03 1.06 14.59
C PHE A 258 -4.60 2.48 14.67
N ILE A 259 -4.09 3.33 15.57
CA ILE A 259 -4.49 4.75 15.65
C ILE A 259 -4.25 5.46 14.31
N LEU A 260 -3.04 5.32 13.75
CA LEU A 260 -2.70 5.96 12.48
C LEU A 260 -3.56 5.44 11.33
N THR A 261 -3.80 4.14 11.30
CA THR A 261 -4.64 3.54 10.27
C THR A 261 -6.09 3.99 10.43
N ALA A 262 -6.61 4.05 11.65
CA ALA A 262 -7.95 4.56 11.94
C ALA A 262 -8.11 6.02 11.50
N MET A 263 -7.09 6.87 11.73
CA MET A 263 -7.07 8.24 11.21
C MET A 263 -7.16 8.26 9.67
N ILE A 264 -6.42 7.40 8.97
CA ILE A 264 -6.51 7.29 7.50
C ILE A 264 -7.90 6.83 7.05
N LEU A 265 -8.56 5.94 7.81
CA LEU A 265 -9.91 5.47 7.50
C LEU A 265 -10.97 6.57 7.59
N THR A 266 -10.73 7.66 8.35
CA THR A 266 -11.65 8.81 8.40
C THR A 266 -11.57 9.73 7.18
N THR A 267 -10.60 9.52 6.28
CA THR A 267 -10.36 10.41 5.13
C THR A 267 -11.36 10.19 4.01
N HIS A 268 -11.67 11.25 3.26
CA HIS A 268 -12.60 11.17 2.13
C HIS A 268 -11.91 10.66 0.86
N TYR A 269 -12.24 9.44 0.45
CA TYR A 269 -11.92 8.92 -0.89
C TYR A 269 -13.09 9.16 -1.84
N ASN A 270 -12.77 9.56 -3.08
CA ASN A 270 -13.74 9.62 -4.16
C ASN A 270 -13.63 8.36 -5.04
N PRO A 271 -14.49 7.33 -4.84
CA PRO A 271 -14.47 6.11 -5.65
C PRO A 271 -15.05 6.31 -7.06
N ASN A 272 -15.56 7.51 -7.37
CA ASN A 272 -16.10 7.86 -8.68
C ASN A 272 -15.14 8.73 -9.49
N ALA A 273 -13.92 8.98 -9.01
CA ALA A 273 -12.90 9.63 -9.80
C ALA A 273 -12.61 8.80 -11.07
N ILE A 274 -12.54 9.50 -12.20
CA ILE A 274 -12.30 8.90 -13.51
C ILE A 274 -10.89 9.29 -13.93
N GLU A 275 -10.09 8.28 -14.26
CA GLU A 275 -8.77 8.46 -14.87
C GLU A 275 -8.80 8.01 -16.33
N TYR A 276 -8.17 8.81 -17.19
CA TYR A 276 -8.10 8.57 -18.62
C TYR A 276 -6.81 7.86 -18.97
N VAL A 277 -6.93 6.78 -19.72
CA VAL A 277 -5.81 5.93 -20.10
C VAL A 277 -5.92 5.66 -21.59
N GLY A 278 -5.19 6.47 -22.36
CA GLY A 278 -5.51 6.65 -23.77
C GLY A 278 -6.96 7.16 -23.89
N GLU A 279 -7.79 6.42 -24.64
CA GLU A 279 -9.20 6.76 -24.88
C GLU A 279 -10.16 6.11 -23.87
N LYS A 280 -9.65 5.25 -22.97
CA LYS A 280 -10.47 4.48 -22.02
C LYS A 280 -10.57 5.17 -20.66
N LYS A 281 -11.76 5.08 -20.05
CA LYS A 281 -12.08 5.65 -18.73
C LYS A 281 -12.06 4.58 -17.66
N TYR A 282 -11.27 4.74 -16.61
CA TYR A 282 -11.22 3.84 -15.46
C TYR A 282 -11.69 4.54 -14.19
N LYS A 283 -12.40 3.80 -13.33
CA LYS A 283 -12.65 4.27 -11.96
C LYS A 283 -11.42 4.03 -11.10
N VAL A 284 -11.03 5.06 -10.36
CA VAL A 284 -9.86 5.02 -9.47
C VAL A 284 -10.22 5.50 -8.08
N CYS A 285 -9.48 5.03 -7.07
CA CYS A 285 -9.57 5.57 -5.72
C CYS A 285 -8.72 6.83 -5.65
N LYS A 286 -9.32 8.00 -5.86
CA LYS A 286 -8.61 9.27 -5.72
C LYS A 286 -8.77 9.81 -4.29
N LEU A 287 -7.64 10.17 -3.70
CA LEU A 287 -7.60 10.91 -2.45
C LEU A 287 -7.72 12.39 -2.77
N GLU A 288 -8.76 13.05 -2.28
CA GLU A 288 -9.02 14.48 -2.56
C GLU A 288 -8.66 15.39 -1.38
N ASP A 289 -8.44 14.83 -0.19
CA ASP A 289 -8.24 15.58 1.04
C ASP A 289 -6.74 15.80 1.34
N ASP A 290 -6.31 17.06 1.40
CA ASP A 290 -4.94 17.44 1.80
C ASP A 290 -4.57 16.90 3.18
N LYS A 291 -5.55 16.79 4.10
CA LYS A 291 -5.31 16.18 5.42
C LYS A 291 -4.93 14.72 5.30
N ALA A 292 -5.51 14.01 4.34
CA ALA A 292 -5.21 12.61 4.13
C ALA A 292 -3.78 12.41 3.61
N ILE A 293 -3.33 13.30 2.73
CA ILE A 293 -1.93 13.33 2.27
C ILE A 293 -0.99 13.54 3.46
N LEU A 294 -1.30 14.49 4.36
CA LEU A 294 -0.50 14.73 5.56
C LEU A 294 -0.45 13.49 6.47
N ILE A 295 -1.58 12.80 6.69
CA ILE A 295 -1.62 11.59 7.51
C ILE A 295 -0.79 10.47 6.87
N ILE A 296 -0.87 10.28 5.55
CA ILE A 296 -0.06 9.29 4.82
C ILE A 296 1.43 9.63 4.93
N LEU A 297 1.81 10.90 4.80
CA LEU A 297 3.19 11.34 5.00
C LEU A 297 3.67 11.08 6.42
N MET A 298 2.85 11.36 7.44
CA MET A 298 3.17 11.07 8.84
C MET A 298 3.35 9.57 9.09
N TRP A 299 2.48 8.73 8.53
CA TRP A 299 2.62 7.27 8.58
C TRP A 299 3.91 6.80 7.89
N GLY A 300 4.22 7.36 6.71
CA GLY A 300 5.45 7.08 5.98
C GLY A 300 6.70 7.48 6.76
N LEU A 301 6.70 8.65 7.40
CA LEU A 301 7.79 9.14 8.25
C LEU A 301 8.02 8.24 9.47
N LEU A 302 6.96 7.80 10.15
CA LEU A 302 7.09 6.90 11.30
C LEU A 302 7.73 5.57 10.89
N ASN A 303 7.27 4.97 9.78
CA ASN A 303 7.87 3.74 9.26
C ASN A 303 9.32 3.98 8.81
N GLY A 304 9.60 5.13 8.19
CA GLY A 304 10.97 5.53 7.83
C GLY A 304 11.90 5.60 9.04
N ILE A 305 11.44 6.14 10.18
CA ILE A 305 12.19 6.17 11.44
C ILE A 305 12.45 4.74 11.95
N ILE A 306 11.45 3.86 11.90
CA ILE A 306 11.59 2.45 12.28
C ILE A 306 12.66 1.76 11.42
N TYR A 307 12.58 1.92 10.09
CA TYR A 307 13.56 1.37 9.16
C TYR A 307 14.97 1.91 9.40
N HIS A 308 15.10 3.21 9.61
CA HIS A 308 16.39 3.83 9.90
C HIS A 308 16.98 3.29 11.21
N GLY A 309 16.14 3.15 12.25
CA GLY A 309 16.51 2.49 13.51
C GLY A 309 17.00 1.06 13.30
N MET A 310 16.32 0.27 12.47
CA MET A 310 16.75 -1.09 12.13
C MET A 310 18.12 -1.11 11.43
N ILE A 311 18.37 -0.21 10.48
CA ILE A 311 19.67 -0.10 9.78
C ILE A 311 20.79 0.23 10.78
N ILE A 312 20.53 1.14 11.72
CA ILE A 312 21.49 1.49 12.78
C ILE A 312 21.78 0.27 13.68
N LEU A 313 20.75 -0.48 14.09
CA LEU A 313 20.92 -1.69 14.89
C LEU A 313 21.71 -2.77 14.14
N LEU A 314 21.38 -3.01 12.86
CA LEU A 314 22.13 -3.91 11.98
C LEU A 314 23.60 -3.52 11.87
N PHE A 315 23.90 -2.21 11.80
CA PHE A 315 25.28 -1.72 11.79
C PHE A 315 26.01 -2.04 13.10
N PHE A 316 25.39 -1.83 14.26
CA PHE A 316 26.01 -2.16 15.55
C PHE A 316 26.24 -3.67 15.72
N GLU A 317 25.38 -4.49 15.15
CA GLU A 317 25.38 -5.93 15.33
C GLU A 317 26.16 -6.69 14.24
N TRP A 318 26.68 -5.97 13.23
CA TRP A 318 27.34 -6.54 12.06
C TRP A 318 28.45 -7.56 12.38
N ASN A 319 29.28 -7.28 13.39
CA ASN A 319 30.40 -8.15 13.77
C ASN A 319 30.07 -9.11 14.94
N TYR A 320 28.82 -9.16 15.40
CA TYR A 320 28.45 -10.00 16.53
C TYR A 320 28.29 -11.47 16.10
N LYS A 321 29.31 -12.30 16.38
CA LYS A 321 29.41 -13.69 15.87
C LYS A 321 28.18 -14.55 16.12
N LYS A 322 27.51 -14.37 17.26
CA LYS A 322 26.32 -15.16 17.64
C LYS A 322 25.13 -14.99 16.70
N ILE A 323 24.98 -13.82 16.09
CA ILE A 323 23.83 -13.46 15.22
C ILE A 323 24.29 -13.00 13.83
N HIS A 324 25.55 -13.28 13.49
CA HIS A 324 26.18 -12.75 12.29
C HIS A 324 25.47 -13.19 11.01
N PHE A 325 24.95 -14.42 10.97
CA PHE A 325 24.18 -14.91 9.83
C PHE A 325 22.84 -14.17 9.68
N GLU A 326 22.16 -13.91 10.80
CA GLU A 326 20.88 -13.21 10.91
C GLU A 326 21.02 -11.78 10.42
N VAL A 327 22.05 -11.08 10.89
CA VAL A 327 22.33 -9.70 10.50
C VAL A 327 22.59 -9.59 9.00
N ARG A 328 23.32 -10.56 8.39
CA ARG A 328 23.54 -10.59 6.94
C ARG A 328 22.26 -10.84 6.15
N ILE A 329 21.44 -11.80 6.55
CA ILE A 329 20.18 -12.07 5.86
C ILE A 329 19.22 -10.90 5.99
N THR A 330 19.06 -10.35 7.19
CA THR A 330 18.14 -9.25 7.40
C THR A 330 18.63 -7.95 6.76
N SER A 331 19.95 -7.71 6.67
CA SER A 331 20.47 -6.57 5.91
C SER A 331 20.21 -6.71 4.40
N MET A 332 20.42 -7.90 3.81
CA MET A 332 20.03 -8.17 2.42
C MET A 332 18.54 -7.95 2.22
N ASN A 333 17.72 -8.41 3.17
CA ASN A 333 16.28 -8.22 3.16
C ASN A 333 15.89 -6.73 3.18
N VAL A 334 16.43 -5.95 4.11
CA VAL A 334 16.19 -4.51 4.22
C VAL A 334 16.60 -3.79 2.93
N ALA A 335 17.76 -4.13 2.36
CA ALA A 335 18.24 -3.54 1.11
C ALA A 335 17.28 -3.80 -0.07
N LEU A 336 16.81 -5.05 -0.25
CA LEU A 336 15.85 -5.39 -1.30
C LEU A 336 14.52 -4.64 -1.14
N ASN A 337 14.04 -4.49 0.09
CA ASN A 337 12.82 -3.72 0.35
C ASN A 337 13.00 -2.25 0.02
N ILE A 338 14.12 -1.62 0.40
CA ILE A 338 14.42 -0.23 0.05
C ILE A 338 14.40 -0.04 -1.47
N ILE A 339 15.04 -0.95 -2.22
CA ILE A 339 15.03 -0.92 -3.69
C ILE A 339 13.59 -1.05 -4.22
N ALA A 340 12.81 -2.00 -3.71
CA ALA A 340 11.42 -2.17 -4.11
C ALA A 340 10.57 -0.92 -3.85
N PHE A 341 10.74 -0.25 -2.69
CA PHE A 341 10.06 1.01 -2.41
C PHE A 341 10.45 2.14 -3.35
N ILE A 342 11.74 2.28 -3.68
CA ILE A 342 12.20 3.29 -4.65
C ILE A 342 11.54 3.04 -6.01
N ILE A 343 11.46 1.78 -6.47
CA ILE A 343 10.80 1.43 -7.73
C ILE A 343 9.29 1.73 -7.67
N LEU A 344 8.61 1.40 -6.55
CA LEU A 344 7.19 1.70 -6.37
C LEU A 344 6.91 3.21 -6.43
N ILE A 345 7.76 4.02 -5.80
CA ILE A 345 7.67 5.49 -5.85
C ILE A 345 7.93 5.97 -7.28
N ALA A 346 8.96 5.48 -7.95
CA ALA A 346 9.29 5.87 -9.33
C ALA A 346 8.11 5.61 -10.28
N ILE A 347 7.45 4.46 -10.17
CA ILE A 347 6.30 4.08 -10.99
C ILE A 347 5.11 5.04 -10.81
N GLN A 348 4.93 5.65 -9.64
CA GLN A 348 3.87 6.65 -9.43
C GLN A 348 4.11 7.94 -10.24
N TYR A 349 5.36 8.26 -10.57
CA TYR A 349 5.71 9.44 -11.37
C TYR A 349 5.74 9.17 -12.88
N LEU A 350 5.76 7.90 -13.29
CA LEU A 350 5.71 7.54 -14.69
C LEU A 350 4.27 7.67 -15.20
N LYS A 351 4.07 8.38 -16.33
CA LYS A 351 2.77 8.51 -17.01
C LYS A 351 2.40 7.21 -17.74
N ILE A 352 2.27 6.12 -16.99
CA ILE A 352 1.92 4.79 -17.50
C ILE A 352 0.40 4.60 -17.48
N ASN A 353 -0.10 3.79 -18.39
CA ASN A 353 -1.48 3.31 -18.40
C ASN A 353 -1.88 2.69 -17.04
N TYR A 354 -3.04 3.08 -16.49
CA TYR A 354 -3.51 2.64 -15.16
C TYR A 354 -3.54 1.11 -14.96
N ILE A 355 -3.91 0.33 -15.99
CA ILE A 355 -3.89 -1.14 -15.91
C ILE A 355 -2.45 -1.63 -15.72
N HIS A 356 -1.52 -1.07 -16.49
CA HIS A 356 -0.11 -1.43 -16.40
C HIS A 356 0.47 -0.98 -15.06
N TYR A 357 0.08 0.20 -14.56
CA TYR A 357 0.44 0.65 -13.21
C TYR A 357 -0.02 -0.36 -12.14
N ILE A 358 -1.29 -0.79 -12.18
CA ILE A 358 -1.82 -1.81 -11.27
C ILE A 358 -0.99 -3.09 -11.36
N TYR A 359 -0.73 -3.57 -12.58
CA TYR A 359 0.01 -4.80 -12.82
C TYR A 359 1.45 -4.72 -12.29
N PHE A 360 2.21 -3.69 -12.66
CA PHE A 360 3.57 -3.51 -12.19
C PHE A 360 3.65 -3.37 -10.67
N ASN A 361 2.75 -2.59 -10.07
CA ASN A 361 2.67 -2.47 -8.61
C ASN A 361 2.40 -3.83 -7.96
N SER A 362 1.45 -4.61 -8.49
CA SER A 362 1.15 -5.95 -7.98
C SER A 362 2.34 -6.92 -8.11
N VAL A 363 3.03 -6.91 -9.25
CA VAL A 363 4.22 -7.74 -9.48
C VAL A 363 5.35 -7.38 -8.51
N ILE A 364 5.63 -6.09 -8.32
CA ILE A 364 6.69 -5.64 -7.41
C ILE A 364 6.37 -6.02 -5.97
N LEU A 365 5.12 -5.84 -5.52
CA LEU A 365 4.70 -6.26 -4.18
C LEU A 365 4.85 -7.78 -4.00
N MET A 366 4.47 -8.59 -5.00
CA MET A 366 4.66 -10.04 -4.93
C MET A 366 6.14 -10.43 -4.89
N LEU A 367 6.99 -9.80 -5.71
CA LEU A 367 8.45 -10.05 -5.70
C LEU A 367 9.08 -9.65 -4.37
N MET A 368 8.64 -8.53 -3.77
CA MET A 368 9.07 -8.09 -2.45
C MET A 368 8.72 -9.13 -1.38
N ILE A 369 7.46 -9.61 -1.34
CA ILE A 369 7.05 -10.64 -0.37
C ILE A 369 7.81 -11.95 -0.61
N LEU A 370 7.93 -12.39 -1.87
CA LEU A 370 8.63 -13.63 -2.23
C LEU A 370 10.09 -13.59 -1.84
N SER A 371 10.81 -12.53 -2.21
CA SER A 371 12.23 -12.37 -1.82
C SER A 371 12.39 -12.32 -0.31
N ASN A 372 11.48 -11.64 0.41
CA ASN A 372 11.52 -11.60 1.86
C ASN A 372 11.29 -12.98 2.49
N PHE A 373 10.29 -13.71 2.00
CA PHE A 373 9.98 -15.06 2.46
C PHE A 373 11.13 -16.03 2.18
N LEU A 374 11.71 -15.99 0.98
CA LEU A 374 12.84 -16.85 0.61
C LEU A 374 14.06 -16.57 1.49
N LEU A 375 14.42 -15.29 1.66
CA LEU A 375 15.58 -14.90 2.46
C LEU A 375 15.40 -15.19 3.94
N LEU A 376 14.22 -14.95 4.51
CA LEU A 376 14.03 -15.05 5.96
C LEU A 376 13.63 -16.45 6.42
N PHE A 377 12.82 -17.15 5.64
CA PHE A 377 12.23 -18.43 6.03
C PHE A 377 12.86 -19.61 5.29
N CYS A 378 12.87 -19.59 3.95
CA CYS A 378 13.38 -20.71 3.16
C CYS A 378 14.88 -20.93 3.34
N SER A 379 15.68 -19.86 3.47
CA SER A 379 17.12 -19.96 3.75
C SER A 379 17.43 -20.75 5.02
N ARG A 380 16.57 -20.63 6.06
CA ARG A 380 16.73 -21.34 7.34
C ARG A 380 16.40 -22.81 7.21
N ILE A 381 15.32 -23.12 6.50
CA ILE A 381 14.96 -24.52 6.19
C ILE A 381 16.05 -25.16 5.34
N TYR A 382 16.57 -24.43 4.35
CA TYR A 382 17.67 -24.86 3.51
C TYR A 382 18.92 -25.16 4.34
N LEU A 383 19.35 -24.23 5.21
CA LEU A 383 20.48 -24.46 6.11
C LEU A 383 20.26 -25.68 7.01
N ALA A 384 19.08 -25.81 7.61
CA ALA A 384 18.75 -26.95 8.45
C ALA A 384 18.83 -28.28 7.69
N TYR A 385 18.38 -28.30 6.44
CA TYR A 385 18.41 -29.48 5.60
C TYR A 385 19.85 -29.93 5.29
N PHE A 386 20.74 -28.98 4.94
CA PHE A 386 22.12 -29.29 4.57
C PHE A 386 23.05 -29.51 5.77
N LYS A 387 22.90 -28.72 6.84
CA LYS A 387 23.81 -28.77 7.99
C LYS A 387 23.62 -30.02 8.83
N ILE A 388 22.41 -30.58 8.91
CA ILE A 388 22.17 -31.87 9.58
C ILE A 388 22.99 -33.00 8.96
N GLY A 389 23.15 -33.00 7.63
CA GLY A 389 24.00 -33.98 6.95
C GLY A 389 25.50 -33.84 7.26
N ASN A 390 25.92 -32.68 7.77
CA ASN A 390 27.30 -32.41 8.18
C ASN A 390 27.52 -32.49 9.69
N GLU A 391 26.56 -32.11 10.54
CA GLU A 391 26.66 -32.25 12.00
C GLU A 391 26.64 -33.73 12.41
N GLU A 392 25.87 -34.59 11.75
CA GLU A 392 25.99 -36.04 11.97
C GLU A 392 27.39 -36.55 11.60
N LYS A 393 28.01 -35.97 10.57
CA LYS A 393 29.39 -36.31 10.17
C LYS A 393 30.44 -35.72 11.11
N GLU A 394 30.28 -34.48 11.56
CA GLU A 394 31.16 -33.84 12.54
C GLU A 394 31.07 -34.54 13.89
N ILE A 395 29.89 -34.95 14.35
CA ILE A 395 29.74 -35.76 15.57
C ILE A 395 30.40 -37.14 15.37
N LEU A 396 30.24 -37.78 14.21
CA LEU A 396 30.93 -39.04 13.90
C LEU A 396 32.46 -38.87 13.84
N ASP A 397 32.94 -37.78 13.25
CA ASP A 397 34.36 -37.47 13.13
C ASP A 397 34.97 -37.01 14.46
N GLU A 398 34.22 -36.29 15.30
CA GLU A 398 34.62 -35.89 16.65
C GLU A 398 34.63 -37.08 17.61
N ILE A 399 33.68 -38.02 17.50
CA ILE A 399 33.75 -39.32 18.20
C ILE A 399 35.00 -40.07 17.72
N LYS A 400 35.23 -40.15 16.41
CA LYS A 400 36.39 -40.86 15.85
C LYS A 400 37.72 -40.23 16.25
N ASN A 401 37.80 -38.90 16.32
CA ASN A 401 39.00 -38.17 16.72
C ASN A 401 39.21 -38.17 18.24
N ASN A 402 38.16 -38.09 19.05
CA ASN A 402 38.27 -38.24 20.52
C ASN A 402 38.67 -39.67 20.93
N PHE A 403 38.33 -40.69 20.13
CA PHE A 403 38.87 -42.05 20.31
C PHE A 403 40.37 -42.17 19.94
N LEU A 404 40.91 -41.25 19.14
CA LEU A 404 42.31 -41.25 18.69
C LEU A 404 43.20 -40.33 19.55
N ASP A 405 42.67 -39.22 20.04
CA ASP A 405 43.42 -38.18 20.78
C ASP A 405 43.47 -38.40 22.30
N SER A 406 42.78 -39.39 22.86
CA SER A 406 42.87 -39.72 24.30
C SER A 406 44.25 -40.24 24.74
N ASN A 407 45.23 -40.34 23.84
CA ASN A 407 46.55 -40.89 24.10
C ASN A 407 47.71 -39.89 24.13
N TYR A 408 47.50 -38.57 23.98
CA TYR A 408 48.65 -37.64 23.98
C TYR A 408 48.49 -36.40 24.88
N SER A 409 49.05 -36.57 26.08
CA SER A 409 49.82 -35.64 26.93
C SER A 409 49.36 -34.18 27.11
N GLY A 410 49.24 -33.84 28.40
CA GLY A 410 49.10 -32.49 28.90
C GLY A 410 50.31 -31.59 28.63
N SER A 411 50.01 -30.31 28.39
CA SER A 411 51.00 -29.23 28.44
C SER A 411 50.34 -27.97 28.99
N SER A 412 50.87 -27.51 30.13
CA SER A 412 50.44 -26.33 30.86
C SER A 412 50.82 -25.04 30.12
N LYS A 413 49.84 -24.19 29.78
CA LYS A 413 50.10 -22.85 29.24
C LYS A 413 50.13 -21.80 30.35
N LYS A 414 51.29 -21.13 30.46
CA LYS A 414 51.57 -19.95 31.30
C LYS A 414 50.77 -18.73 30.85
N THR A 415 50.16 -18.06 31.80
CA THR A 415 49.43 -16.79 31.67
C THR A 415 50.39 -15.61 31.87
N ASN A 416 50.57 -14.78 30.84
CA ASN A 416 51.26 -13.50 30.94
C ASN A 416 50.26 -12.38 31.25
N LYS A 417 50.35 -11.81 32.46
CA LYS A 417 49.66 -10.57 32.86
C LYS A 417 50.41 -9.37 32.31
N THR A 418 49.77 -8.59 31.44
CA THR A 418 50.28 -7.29 30.98
C THR A 418 49.52 -6.15 31.68
N ASN A 419 50.28 -5.25 32.31
CA ASN A 419 49.78 -4.07 33.00
C ASN A 419 49.27 -3.02 32.00
N LYS A 420 47.97 -2.70 32.05
CA LYS A 420 47.37 -1.60 31.30
C LYS A 420 47.37 -0.32 32.14
N THR A 421 48.13 0.68 31.70
CA THR A 421 48.10 2.05 32.20
C THR A 421 46.85 2.78 31.69
N ASN A 422 46.02 3.26 32.61
CA ASN A 422 44.77 3.98 32.33
C ASN A 422 45.04 5.45 32.03
N ASN A 423 44.98 5.85 30.76
CA ASN A 423 44.85 7.24 30.35
C ASN A 423 43.42 7.50 29.86
N THR A 424 42.63 8.21 30.66
CA THR A 424 41.25 8.61 30.39
C THR A 424 41.19 9.75 29.38
N LYS A 425 41.42 9.46 28.11
CA LYS A 425 41.10 10.42 27.03
C LYS A 425 39.60 10.39 26.75
N HIS A 426 38.96 11.57 26.78
CA HIS A 426 37.59 11.76 26.33
C HIS A 426 37.47 11.31 24.86
N THR A 427 36.82 10.17 24.64
CA THR A 427 36.55 9.65 23.29
C THR A 427 35.31 10.33 22.73
N SER A 428 35.40 10.76 21.47
CA SER A 428 34.27 11.34 20.74
C SER A 428 33.15 10.30 20.56
N ILE A 429 31.91 10.76 20.35
CA ILE A 429 30.74 9.87 20.17
C ILE A 429 30.95 8.92 18.98
N SER A 430 31.56 9.40 17.88
CA SER A 430 31.88 8.58 16.71
C SER A 430 32.86 7.46 17.05
N GLN A 431 33.89 7.72 17.85
CA GLN A 431 34.81 6.68 18.32
C GLN A 431 34.10 5.65 19.19
N LYS A 432 33.15 6.06 20.05
CA LYS A 432 32.34 5.11 20.84
C LYS A 432 31.50 4.20 19.95
N ILE A 433 30.89 4.73 18.90
CA ILE A 433 30.11 3.97 17.91
C ILE A 433 30.99 2.95 17.17
N ILE A 434 32.14 3.39 16.67
CA ILE A 434 33.13 2.54 15.97
C ILE A 434 33.66 1.44 16.91
N ASN A 435 33.96 1.78 18.16
CA ASN A 435 34.44 0.81 19.15
C ASN A 435 33.39 -0.25 19.47
N ILE A 436 32.09 0.09 19.47
CA ILE A 436 31.01 -0.89 19.63
C ILE A 436 30.96 -1.82 18.42
N HIS A 437 31.03 -1.26 17.21
CA HIS A 437 30.98 -2.02 15.97
C HIS A 437 32.11 -3.06 15.85
N TYR A 438 33.35 -2.70 16.22
CA TYR A 438 34.51 -3.60 16.14
C TYR A 438 34.76 -4.43 17.40
N ARG A 439 33.88 -4.37 18.41
CA ARG A 439 34.06 -5.15 19.64
C ARG A 439 33.82 -6.64 19.34
N ASN A 440 34.90 -7.39 19.14
CA ASN A 440 34.84 -8.85 19.09
C ASN A 440 34.47 -9.39 20.49
N VAL A 441 33.20 -9.71 20.70
CA VAL A 441 32.66 -10.32 21.93
C VAL A 441 32.95 -11.83 21.95
N ASP A 442 34.16 -12.25 21.58
CA ASP A 442 34.65 -13.62 21.82
C ASP A 442 35.45 -13.73 23.10
N THR A 443 35.85 -12.59 23.67
CA THR A 443 36.55 -12.57 24.94
C THR A 443 35.50 -12.70 26.02
N THR A 444 35.33 -13.96 26.45
CA THR A 444 34.88 -14.41 27.77
C THR A 444 34.23 -13.32 28.60
N ILE A 445 32.93 -13.49 28.84
CA ILE A 445 32.19 -12.87 29.94
C ILE A 445 33.08 -13.00 31.17
N ILE A 446 33.86 -11.97 31.47
CA ILE A 446 34.38 -11.75 32.80
C ILE A 446 33.14 -11.23 33.49
N ASP A 447 32.58 -12.04 34.39
CA ASP A 447 31.42 -11.71 35.17
C ASP A 447 31.66 -10.33 35.82
N ASP A 448 31.00 -9.29 35.29
CA ASP A 448 31.02 -7.94 35.85
C ASP A 448 30.43 -7.89 37.27
N ASP A 449 29.89 -9.02 37.77
CA ASP A 449 29.50 -9.21 39.18
C ASP A 449 30.70 -9.05 40.16
N ASP A 450 31.94 -9.23 39.70
CA ASP A 450 33.13 -8.94 40.52
C ASP A 450 33.46 -7.44 40.60
N LEU A 451 32.96 -6.61 39.66
CA LEU A 451 33.18 -5.16 39.67
C LEU A 451 32.21 -4.43 40.60
N GLU A 452 30.96 -4.90 40.74
CA GLU A 452 30.01 -4.35 41.73
C GLU A 452 30.40 -4.69 43.18
N ASN A 453 31.00 -5.86 43.43
CA ASN A 453 31.52 -6.22 44.76
C ASN A 453 32.79 -5.43 45.16
N SER A 454 33.54 -4.89 44.20
CA SER A 454 34.71 -4.05 44.50
C SER A 454 34.33 -2.62 44.91
N TYR A 455 33.21 -2.10 44.42
CA TYR A 455 32.71 -0.78 44.82
C TYR A 455 31.96 -0.82 46.17
N SER A 456 31.23 -1.89 46.47
CA SER A 456 30.51 -2.04 47.75
C SER A 456 31.45 -2.28 48.94
N LYS A 457 32.63 -2.89 48.74
CA LYS A 457 33.64 -3.04 49.80
C LYS A 457 34.39 -1.76 50.14
N SER A 458 34.48 -0.78 49.23
CA SER A 458 35.19 0.48 49.49
C SER A 458 34.41 1.50 50.34
N HIS A 459 33.12 1.26 50.59
CA HIS A 459 32.28 2.18 51.38
C HIS A 459 31.97 1.71 52.81
N ASN A 460 32.42 0.53 53.23
CA ASN A 460 32.13 -0.01 54.56
C ASN A 460 33.29 0.05 55.57
N GLU A 461 34.42 0.70 55.26
CA GLU A 461 35.55 0.82 56.20
C GLU A 461 35.66 2.17 56.93
N ASN A 462 34.70 3.09 56.81
CA ASN A 462 34.80 4.44 57.42
C ASN A 462 33.79 4.76 58.54
N ASN A 463 33.05 3.79 59.09
CA ASN A 463 32.16 4.04 60.24
C ASN A 463 32.54 3.18 61.45
N HIS A 464 33.70 3.47 62.04
CA HIS A 464 33.96 3.11 63.44
C HIS A 464 34.92 4.13 64.07
N ASN A 465 34.37 5.28 64.49
CA ASN A 465 34.86 6.08 65.63
C ASN A 465 34.03 7.35 65.79
N SER A 466 32.96 7.26 66.58
CA SER A 466 32.47 8.34 67.45
C SER A 466 31.30 7.73 68.22
N ASP A 467 31.49 7.53 69.53
CA ASP A 467 30.54 7.97 70.56
C ASP A 467 30.98 7.41 71.92
N VAL A 468 31.82 8.23 72.57
CA VAL A 468 31.98 8.32 74.03
C VAL A 468 31.83 9.82 74.32
N ILE A 469 31.15 10.15 75.43
CA ILE A 469 30.72 11.49 75.92
C ILE A 469 29.41 11.94 75.24
N ASN A 470 28.25 12.07 75.88
CA ASN A 470 27.88 12.28 77.29
C ASN A 470 26.66 11.42 77.65
#